data_AF-A0A957TT94-F1
#
_entry.id   AF-A0A957TT94-F1
#
_cell.length_a   1.000
_cell.length_b   1.000
_cell.length_c   1.000
_cell.angle_alpha   90.00
_cell.angle_beta   90.00
_cell.angle_gamma   90.00
#
_symmetry.space_group_name_H-M   'P 1'
#
loop_
_entity.id
_entity.type
_entity.pdbx_description
1 polymer ?
#
loop_
_entity_poly.entity_id
_entity_poly.type
_entity_poly.pdbx_seq_one_letter_code
_entity_poly.pdbx_strand_id
1 'polypeptide(L)'
;MTTLSTCEDQLSAMNAPSRRSTTLLLALILAAFALRVYHLDTQSLWYDEGVTATLTQRDLAELTTWTARDIQPPLYYYVVAGWGRLAGWSEWSLRFVSAWWGTLLVPLMALLAFKLSRNRTVAIIAALLTAAHPLLVYYSQEARMYMMVVALGVLAGYYFLIAVDAPSIRRTTWLRYVLVATAAVYTHYFAFFLLLAFGMVGLVQVWPDRRRLLGVIGAHLAVALLFAAWLVPLLTQFSTDRSYWQG
;
A
#
# COMPACT_ATOMS: atom_id res chain seq x y z
N MET A 1 -31.38 -34.58 -13.52
CA MET A 1 -30.53 -33.85 -12.55
C MET A 1 -29.10 -33.61 -13.08
N THR A 2 -28.91 -33.52 -14.40
CA THR A 2 -27.57 -33.52 -15.04
C THR A 2 -27.27 -32.28 -15.89
N THR A 3 -28.16 -31.29 -15.93
CA THR A 3 -28.05 -30.11 -16.82
C THR A 3 -27.69 -28.81 -16.11
N LEU A 4 -27.66 -28.77 -14.77
CA LEU A 4 -27.31 -27.54 -14.02
C LEU A 4 -25.81 -27.43 -13.71
N SER A 5 -25.08 -28.55 -13.61
CA SER A 5 -23.61 -28.53 -13.39
C SER A 5 -22.85 -27.93 -14.56
N THR A 6 -23.33 -28.11 -15.80
CA THR A 6 -22.65 -27.60 -16.99
C THR A 6 -22.65 -26.07 -17.07
N CYS A 7 -23.71 -25.39 -16.63
CA CYS A 7 -23.81 -23.92 -16.73
C CYS A 7 -22.89 -23.20 -15.72
N GLU A 8 -22.83 -23.68 -14.47
CA GLU A 8 -21.91 -23.12 -13.46
C GLU A 8 -20.44 -23.38 -13.81
N ASP A 9 -20.12 -24.56 -14.38
CA ASP A 9 -18.78 -24.87 -14.86
C ASP A 9 -18.38 -24.03 -16.09
N GLN A 10 -19.32 -23.72 -16.99
CA GLN A 10 -19.09 -22.82 -18.13
C GLN A 10 -18.87 -21.36 -17.67
N LEU A 11 -19.65 -20.88 -16.70
CA LEU A 11 -19.48 -19.56 -16.08
C LEU A 11 -18.17 -19.45 -15.29
N SER A 12 -17.72 -20.53 -14.65
CA SER A 12 -16.42 -20.62 -13.97
C SER A 12 -15.26 -20.60 -14.97
N ALA A 13 -15.37 -21.34 -16.08
CA ALA A 13 -14.38 -21.36 -17.16
C ALA A 13 -14.26 -20.02 -17.91
N MET A 14 -15.36 -19.28 -18.10
CA MET A 14 -15.33 -17.90 -18.64
C MET A 14 -14.62 -16.92 -17.70
N ASN A 15 -14.66 -17.17 -16.39
CA ASN A 15 -14.03 -16.34 -15.36
C ASN A 15 -12.56 -16.69 -15.07
N ALA A 16 -12.04 -17.81 -15.57
CA ALA A 16 -10.63 -18.14 -15.48
C ALA A 16 -9.79 -17.14 -16.31
N PRO A 17 -8.65 -16.64 -15.77
CA PRO A 17 -7.83 -15.67 -16.48
C PRO A 17 -7.36 -16.26 -17.82
N SER A 18 -7.56 -15.52 -18.91
CA SER A 18 -7.07 -15.96 -20.21
C SER A 18 -5.54 -16.07 -20.13
N ARG A 19 -4.95 -17.14 -20.68
CA ARG A 19 -3.48 -17.33 -20.69
C ARG A 19 -2.77 -16.07 -21.21
N ARG A 20 -3.34 -15.43 -22.24
CA ARG A 20 -2.83 -14.17 -22.82
C ARG A 20 -2.80 -13.02 -21.80
N SER A 21 -3.87 -12.82 -21.02
CA SER A 21 -3.94 -11.77 -20.00
C SER A 21 -2.92 -11.98 -18.88
N THR A 22 -2.74 -13.24 -18.44
CA THR A 22 -1.74 -13.57 -17.42
C THR A 22 -0.33 -13.34 -17.91
N THR A 23 0.00 -13.79 -19.13
CA THR A 23 1.31 -13.55 -19.75
C THR A 23 1.58 -12.06 -19.93
N LEU A 24 0.59 -11.28 -20.36
CA LEU A 24 0.73 -9.84 -20.51
C LEU A 24 0.95 -9.14 -19.17
N LEU A 25 0.18 -9.50 -18.13
CA LEU A 25 0.38 -8.93 -16.80
C LEU A 25 1.77 -9.27 -16.25
N LEU A 26 2.24 -10.51 -16.44
CA LEU A 26 3.60 -10.90 -16.05
C LEU A 26 4.66 -10.09 -16.80
N ALA A 27 4.50 -9.90 -18.10
CA ALA A 27 5.39 -9.06 -18.90
C ALA A 27 5.42 -7.61 -18.38
N LEU A 28 4.26 -7.05 -18.02
CA LEU A 28 4.17 -5.70 -17.43
C LEU A 28 4.86 -5.62 -16.07
N ILE A 29 4.75 -6.65 -15.22
CA ILE A 29 5.45 -6.72 -13.93
C ILE A 29 6.97 -6.75 -14.13
N LEU A 30 7.45 -7.58 -15.06
CA LEU A 30 8.88 -7.69 -15.37
C LEU A 30 9.42 -6.39 -15.98
N ALA A 31 8.67 -5.76 -16.88
CA ALA A 31 9.03 -4.46 -17.45
C ALA A 31 9.04 -3.36 -16.38
N ALA A 32 8.03 -3.35 -15.49
CA ALA A 32 7.97 -2.41 -14.37
C ALA A 32 9.16 -2.57 -13.43
N PHE A 33 9.54 -3.81 -13.10
CA PHE A 33 10.72 -4.12 -12.30
C PHE A 33 11.98 -3.60 -12.97
N ALA A 34 12.19 -3.95 -14.25
CA ALA A 34 13.35 -3.50 -15.02
C ALA A 34 13.48 -1.97 -15.05
N LEU A 35 12.39 -1.24 -15.30
CA LEU A 35 12.38 0.22 -15.26
C LEU A 35 12.73 0.78 -13.88
N ARG A 36 12.24 0.16 -12.81
CA ARG A 36 12.44 0.64 -11.44
C ARG A 36 13.84 0.37 -10.91
N VAL A 37 14.51 -0.70 -11.37
CA VAL A 37 15.90 -0.99 -10.98
C VAL A 37 16.94 -0.45 -11.96
N TYR A 38 16.51 0.05 -13.12
CA TYR A 38 17.41 0.66 -14.09
C TYR A 38 18.08 1.90 -13.49
N HIS A 39 19.41 1.89 -13.43
CA HIS A 39 20.21 3.01 -12.90
C HIS A 39 19.94 3.38 -11.44
N LEU A 40 19.49 2.40 -10.64
CA LEU A 40 19.04 2.61 -9.26
C LEU A 40 20.10 3.22 -8.32
N ASP A 41 21.38 3.06 -8.61
CA ASP A 41 22.53 3.53 -7.81
C ASP A 41 23.41 4.53 -8.56
N THR A 42 22.89 5.12 -9.64
CA THR A 42 23.69 6.06 -10.46
C THR A 42 23.79 7.45 -9.86
N GLN A 43 22.81 7.87 -9.08
CA GLN A 43 22.78 9.17 -8.40
C GLN A 43 23.13 8.98 -6.93
N SER A 44 24.02 9.80 -6.40
CA SER A 44 24.26 9.82 -4.94
C SER A 44 22.98 10.11 -4.17
N LEU A 45 22.92 9.65 -2.92
CA LEU A 45 21.78 9.91 -2.03
C LEU A 45 21.59 11.41 -1.80
N TRP A 46 20.38 11.92 -2.01
CA TRP A 46 20.01 13.26 -1.58
C TRP A 46 19.72 13.26 -0.07
N TYR A 47 19.48 14.45 0.50
CA TYR A 47 19.40 14.66 1.95
C TYR A 47 18.47 13.65 2.66
N ASP A 48 17.23 13.52 2.19
CA ASP A 48 16.23 12.63 2.78
C ASP A 48 16.63 11.15 2.70
N GLU A 49 17.27 10.73 1.60
CA GLU A 49 17.79 9.37 1.46
C GLU A 49 19.01 9.12 2.36
N GLY A 50 19.87 10.13 2.55
CA GLY A 50 20.98 10.08 3.50
C GLY A 50 20.51 9.92 4.94
N VAL A 51 19.40 10.56 5.30
CA VAL A 51 18.72 10.36 6.59
C VAL A 51 18.23 8.91 6.71
N THR A 52 17.53 8.38 5.70
CA THR A 52 17.14 6.95 5.67
C THR A 52 18.36 6.04 5.86
N ALA A 53 19.43 6.27 5.10
CA ALA A 53 20.65 5.44 5.13
C ALA A 53 21.30 5.42 6.52
N THR A 54 21.37 6.57 7.17
CA THR A 54 22.02 6.71 8.49
C THR A 54 21.16 6.11 9.59
N LEU A 55 19.84 6.35 9.56
CA LEU A 55 18.93 5.90 10.60
C LEU A 55 18.73 4.39 10.59
N THR A 56 18.58 3.80 9.41
CA THR A 56 18.25 2.37 9.28
C THR A 56 19.39 1.44 9.68
N GLN A 57 20.62 1.96 9.74
CA GLN A 57 21.79 1.26 10.26
C GLN A 57 21.87 1.21 11.80
N ARG A 58 21.12 2.08 12.49
CA ARG A 58 21.05 2.09 13.96
C ARG A 58 20.28 0.89 14.49
N ASP A 59 20.36 0.66 15.80
CA ASP A 59 19.50 -0.33 16.43
C ASP A 59 18.02 0.10 16.35
N LEU A 60 17.12 -0.87 16.55
CA LEU A 60 15.68 -0.62 16.39
C LEU A 60 15.12 0.33 17.46
N ALA A 61 15.70 0.40 18.65
CA ALA A 61 15.23 1.28 19.71
C ALA A 61 15.58 2.74 19.41
N GLU A 62 16.79 2.99 18.94
CA GLU A 62 17.22 4.31 18.46
C GLU A 62 16.41 4.75 17.24
N LEU A 63 16.20 3.86 16.27
CA LEU A 63 15.37 4.14 15.10
C LEU A 63 13.94 4.51 15.51
N THR A 64 13.35 3.76 16.44
CA THR A 64 12.00 4.02 16.96
C THR A 64 11.93 5.36 17.68
N THR A 65 12.93 5.66 18.52
CA THR A 65 13.00 6.92 19.26
C THR A 65 13.14 8.11 18.32
N TRP A 66 13.93 7.95 17.25
CA TRP A 66 14.12 9.00 16.26
C TRP A 66 12.84 9.24 15.46
N THR A 67 12.22 8.19 14.93
CA THR A 67 10.97 8.30 14.15
C THR A 67 9.78 8.78 15.00
N ALA A 68 9.76 8.49 16.30
CA ALA A 68 8.79 9.07 17.23
C ALA A 68 8.96 10.59 17.41
N ARG A 69 10.12 11.13 17.03
CA ARG A 69 10.44 12.55 17.03
C ARG A 69 10.49 13.16 15.62
N ASP A 70 9.98 12.44 14.63
CA ASP A 70 9.94 12.88 13.24
C ASP A 70 8.51 12.92 12.71
N ILE A 71 8.32 13.62 11.60
CA ILE A 71 7.05 13.67 10.85
C ILE A 71 6.77 12.37 10.08
N GLN A 72 7.68 11.39 10.10
CA GLN A 72 7.52 10.13 9.37
C GLN A 72 7.37 8.92 10.30
N PRO A 73 6.29 8.13 10.13
CA PRO A 73 6.12 6.84 10.79
C PRO A 73 7.26 5.83 10.56
N PRO A 74 7.40 4.82 11.44
CA PRO A 74 8.60 4.00 11.48
C PRO A 74 8.61 2.81 10.51
N LEU A 75 7.46 2.38 9.96
CA LEU A 75 7.36 1.07 9.31
C LEU A 75 8.27 0.95 8.08
N TYR A 76 8.32 1.98 7.24
CA TYR A 76 9.22 1.96 6.09
C TYR A 76 10.67 1.79 6.51
N TYR A 77 11.10 2.54 7.52
CA TYR A 77 12.45 2.44 8.04
C TYR A 77 12.74 1.07 8.66
N TYR A 78 11.79 0.43 9.34
CA TYR A 78 11.96 -0.94 9.81
C TYR A 78 12.17 -1.93 8.66
N VAL A 79 11.41 -1.78 7.56
CA VAL A 79 11.56 -2.64 6.39
C VAL A 79 12.93 -2.43 5.74
N VAL A 80 13.36 -1.19 5.53
CA VAL A 80 14.69 -0.88 4.98
C VAL A 80 15.79 -1.38 5.93
N ALA A 81 15.64 -1.19 7.23
CA ALA A 81 16.62 -1.64 8.21
C ALA A 81 16.73 -3.18 8.26
N GLY A 82 15.61 -3.89 8.13
CA GLY A 82 15.59 -5.35 8.02
C GLY A 82 16.27 -5.82 6.73
N TRP A 83 15.92 -5.19 5.61
CA TRP A 83 16.50 -5.51 4.30
C TRP A 83 18.00 -5.25 4.24
N GLY A 84 18.47 -4.08 4.69
CA GLY A 84 19.89 -3.72 4.68
C GLY A 84 20.75 -4.63 5.56
N ARG A 85 20.21 -5.17 6.66
CA ARG A 85 20.90 -6.20 7.46
C ARG A 85 21.07 -7.53 6.73
N LEU A 86 20.17 -7.85 5.80
CA LEU A 86 20.19 -9.11 5.04
C LEU A 86 20.98 -8.99 3.73
N ALA A 87 20.77 -7.90 2.99
CA ALA A 87 21.31 -7.67 1.65
C ALA A 87 22.54 -6.75 1.63
N GLY A 88 22.92 -6.15 2.76
CA GLY A 88 24.00 -5.18 2.89
C GLY A 88 23.55 -3.73 2.68
N TRP A 89 24.44 -2.81 3.02
CA TRP A 89 24.21 -1.37 2.95
C TRP A 89 24.88 -0.77 1.71
N SER A 90 24.05 -0.43 0.72
CA SER A 90 24.46 0.27 -0.49
C SER A 90 23.29 1.13 -0.98
N GLU A 91 23.57 2.13 -1.83
CA GLU A 91 22.51 2.97 -2.42
C GLU A 91 21.47 2.12 -3.17
N TRP A 92 21.95 1.12 -3.91
CA TRP A 92 21.09 0.13 -4.58
C TRP A 92 20.18 -0.60 -3.60
N SER A 93 20.74 -1.13 -2.51
CA SER A 93 20.00 -1.91 -1.51
C SER A 93 18.93 -1.08 -0.81
N LEU A 94 19.24 0.17 -0.46
CA LEU A 94 18.30 1.09 0.17
C LEU A 94 17.10 1.40 -0.74
N ARG A 95 17.38 1.75 -2.01
CA ARG A 95 16.34 2.08 -3.00
C ARG A 95 15.56 0.87 -3.48
N PHE A 96 16.14 -0.34 -3.41
CA PHE A 96 15.49 -1.58 -3.83
C PHE A 96 14.16 -1.83 -3.11
N VAL A 97 14.05 -1.47 -1.83
CA VAL A 97 12.79 -1.61 -1.08
C VAL A 97 11.67 -0.80 -1.74
N SER A 98 11.93 0.43 -2.14
CA SER A 98 10.97 1.27 -2.84
C SER A 98 10.68 0.76 -4.24
N ALA A 99 11.70 0.29 -4.96
CA ALA A 99 11.56 -0.30 -6.28
C ALA A 99 10.68 -1.57 -6.27
N TRP A 100 10.84 -2.38 -5.22
CA TRP A 100 10.03 -3.57 -4.97
C TRP A 100 8.56 -3.21 -4.74
N TRP A 101 8.26 -2.27 -3.84
CA TRP A 101 6.89 -1.82 -3.60
C TRP A 101 6.26 -1.16 -4.83
N GLY A 102 7.04 -0.38 -5.57
CA GLY A 102 6.60 0.20 -6.84
C GLY A 102 6.31 -0.84 -7.91
N THR A 103 7.05 -1.95 -7.92
CA THR A 103 6.79 -3.09 -8.82
C THR A 103 5.52 -3.83 -8.39
N LEU A 104 5.36 -4.10 -7.09
CA LEU A 104 4.15 -4.73 -6.54
C LEU A 104 2.89 -3.88 -6.76
N LEU A 105 3.00 -2.56 -6.87
CA LEU A 105 1.87 -1.69 -7.17
C LEU A 105 1.19 -2.04 -8.50
N VAL A 106 1.92 -2.54 -9.51
CA VAL A 106 1.38 -2.88 -10.83
C VAL A 106 0.30 -3.97 -10.77
N PRO A 107 0.55 -5.17 -10.21
CA PRO A 107 -0.50 -6.18 -10.07
C PRO A 107 -1.59 -5.75 -9.09
N LEU A 108 -1.24 -5.02 -8.03
CA LEU A 108 -2.23 -4.51 -7.07
C LEU A 108 -3.23 -3.55 -7.73
N MET A 109 -2.76 -2.66 -8.60
CA MET A 109 -3.62 -1.75 -9.35
C MET A 109 -4.48 -2.52 -10.37
N ALA A 110 -3.93 -3.54 -11.03
CA ALA A 110 -4.70 -4.42 -11.91
C ALA A 110 -5.84 -5.11 -11.15
N LEU A 111 -5.56 -5.63 -9.95
CA LEU A 111 -6.55 -6.28 -9.07
C LEU A 111 -7.65 -5.30 -8.65
N LEU A 112 -7.28 -4.09 -8.21
CA LEU A 112 -8.25 -3.06 -7.82
C LEU A 112 -9.12 -2.61 -9.01
N ALA A 113 -8.50 -2.35 -10.16
CA ALA A 113 -9.21 -1.96 -11.37
C ALA A 113 -10.17 -3.05 -11.84
N PHE A 114 -9.78 -4.32 -11.76
CA PHE A 114 -10.69 -5.44 -12.05
C PHE A 114 -11.83 -5.51 -11.02
N LYS A 115 -11.55 -5.30 -9.73
CA LYS A 115 -12.56 -5.33 -8.68
C LYS A 115 -13.67 -4.29 -8.88
N LEU A 116 -13.29 -3.12 -9.39
CA LEU A 116 -14.19 -1.99 -9.68
C LEU A 116 -14.95 -2.16 -10.99
N SER A 117 -14.27 -2.56 -12.06
CA SER A 117 -14.84 -2.57 -13.42
C SER A 117 -15.40 -3.92 -13.87
N ARG A 118 -14.98 -5.02 -13.23
CA ARG A 118 -15.13 -6.41 -13.71
C ARG A 118 -14.64 -6.63 -15.14
N ASN A 119 -13.76 -5.74 -15.63
CA ASN A 119 -13.28 -5.73 -17.00
C ASN A 119 -11.76 -5.97 -17.03
N ARG A 120 -11.33 -7.03 -17.71
CA ARG A 120 -9.92 -7.41 -17.81
C ARG A 120 -9.09 -6.41 -18.61
N THR A 121 -9.67 -5.81 -19.65
CA THR A 121 -9.00 -4.79 -20.45
C THR A 121 -8.69 -3.57 -19.60
N VAL A 122 -9.65 -3.12 -18.77
CA VAL A 122 -9.44 -2.01 -17.83
C VAL A 122 -8.35 -2.34 -16.82
N ALA A 123 -8.32 -3.57 -16.30
CA ALA A 123 -7.28 -4.03 -15.38
C ALA A 123 -5.88 -4.01 -16.00
N ILE A 124 -5.75 -4.47 -17.25
CA ILE A 124 -4.47 -4.45 -17.98
C ILE A 124 -4.05 -3.02 -18.32
N ILE A 125 -4.98 -2.15 -18.74
CA ILE A 125 -4.69 -0.74 -18.99
C ILE A 125 -4.20 -0.07 -17.70
N ALA A 126 -4.84 -0.32 -16.56
CA ALA A 126 -4.41 0.23 -15.28
C ALA A 126 -3.00 -0.28 -14.89
N ALA A 127 -2.70 -1.55 -15.13
CA ALA A 127 -1.37 -2.11 -14.93
C ALA A 127 -0.32 -1.45 -15.82
N LEU A 128 -0.62 -1.28 -17.12
CA LEU A 128 0.25 -0.63 -18.09
C LEU A 128 0.56 0.82 -17.70
N LEU A 129 -0.49 1.59 -17.39
CA LEU A 129 -0.35 2.98 -16.94
C LEU A 129 0.51 3.04 -15.67
N THR A 130 0.27 2.15 -14.70
CA THR A 130 1.05 2.09 -13.45
C THR A 130 2.52 1.68 -13.69
N ALA A 131 2.76 0.76 -14.62
CA ALA A 131 4.10 0.29 -14.95
C ALA A 131 4.96 1.40 -15.55
N ALA A 132 4.38 2.21 -16.44
CA ALA A 132 5.07 3.24 -17.24
C ALA A 132 4.93 4.68 -16.69
N HIS A 133 4.13 4.91 -15.64
CA HIS A 133 3.90 6.27 -15.13
C HIS A 133 5.20 6.89 -14.60
N PRO A 134 5.65 8.05 -15.12
CA PRO A 134 6.95 8.62 -14.79
C PRO A 134 7.11 8.93 -13.30
N LEU A 135 6.08 9.50 -12.65
CA LEU A 135 6.14 9.75 -11.19
C LEU A 135 6.23 8.47 -10.36
N LEU A 136 5.55 7.38 -10.77
CA LEU A 136 5.61 6.12 -10.03
C LEU A 136 6.98 5.46 -10.21
N VAL A 137 7.60 5.59 -11.38
CA VAL A 137 8.98 5.15 -11.61
C VAL A 137 9.95 6.00 -10.78
N TYR A 138 9.82 7.33 -10.83
CA TYR A 138 10.66 8.26 -10.07
C TYR A 138 10.66 7.94 -8.57
N TYR A 139 9.48 7.87 -7.94
CA TYR A 139 9.39 7.56 -6.51
C TYR A 139 9.72 6.11 -6.16
N SER A 140 9.76 5.20 -7.15
CA SER A 140 10.28 3.85 -6.95
C SER A 140 11.80 3.82 -6.83
N GLN A 141 12.50 4.87 -7.28
CA GLN A 141 13.95 4.96 -7.26
C GLN A 141 14.49 5.81 -6.11
N GLU A 142 13.62 6.31 -5.23
CA GLU A 142 14.03 6.97 -4.00
C GLU A 142 13.93 6.01 -2.82
N ALA A 143 14.91 5.99 -1.92
CA ALA A 143 14.89 5.27 -0.64
C ALA A 143 13.96 5.96 0.38
N ARG A 144 12.69 6.13 -0.05
CA ARG A 144 11.58 6.76 0.66
C ARG A 144 10.32 5.89 0.61
N MET A 145 9.46 6.12 1.57
CA MET A 145 8.21 5.41 1.88
C MET A 145 7.07 5.56 0.86
N TYR A 146 7.19 6.45 -0.12
CA TYR A 146 6.09 6.83 -1.01
C TYR A 146 5.46 5.64 -1.74
N MET A 147 6.27 4.78 -2.36
CA MET A 147 5.73 3.64 -3.11
C MET A 147 5.13 2.57 -2.19
N MET A 148 5.67 2.44 -0.97
CA MET A 148 5.11 1.53 0.02
C MET A 148 3.71 1.99 0.47
N VAL A 149 3.51 3.28 0.79
CA VAL A 149 2.18 3.77 1.19
C VAL A 149 1.18 3.70 0.03
N VAL A 150 1.59 3.98 -1.21
CA VAL A 150 0.71 3.86 -2.38
C VAL A 150 0.26 2.41 -2.59
N ALA A 151 1.20 1.45 -2.55
CA ALA A 151 0.88 0.03 -2.69
C ALA A 151 -0.03 -0.49 -1.57
N LEU A 152 0.28 -0.14 -0.30
CA LEU A 152 -0.56 -0.50 0.83
C LEU A 152 -1.94 0.17 0.77
N GLY A 153 -2.03 1.42 0.32
CA GLY A 153 -3.30 2.12 0.14
C GLY A 153 -4.20 1.47 -0.92
N VAL A 154 -3.63 1.08 -2.06
CA VAL A 154 -4.33 0.33 -3.11
C VAL A 154 -4.80 -1.03 -2.60
N LEU A 155 -3.95 -1.75 -1.87
CA LEU A 155 -4.29 -3.04 -1.29
C LEU A 155 -5.37 -2.90 -0.19
N ALA A 156 -5.30 -1.86 0.64
CA ALA A 156 -6.33 -1.54 1.63
C ALA A 156 -7.66 -1.25 0.94
N GLY A 157 -7.67 -0.42 -0.11
CA GLY A 157 -8.87 -0.15 -0.91
C GLY A 157 -9.46 -1.40 -1.54
N TYR A 158 -8.62 -2.31 -2.05
CA TYR A 158 -9.07 -3.60 -2.57
C TYR A 158 -9.78 -4.45 -1.50
N TYR A 159 -9.17 -4.65 -0.33
CA TYR A 159 -9.79 -5.40 0.76
C TYR A 159 -11.02 -4.72 1.35
N PHE A 160 -11.00 -3.38 1.43
CA PHE A 160 -12.14 -2.58 1.85
C PHE A 160 -13.35 -2.82 0.95
N LEU A 161 -13.17 -2.72 -0.36
CA LEU A 161 -14.24 -2.97 -1.33
C LEU A 161 -14.77 -4.41 -1.26
N ILE A 162 -13.90 -5.41 -1.04
CA ILE A 162 -14.37 -6.79 -0.83
C ILE A 162 -15.21 -6.89 0.45
N ALA A 163 -14.77 -6.25 1.53
CA ALA A 163 -15.44 -6.32 2.83
C ALA A 163 -16.80 -5.61 2.80
N VAL A 164 -16.87 -4.45 2.15
CA VAL A 164 -18.08 -3.64 2.05
C VAL A 164 -19.06 -4.22 1.04
N ASP A 165 -18.61 -4.76 -0.10
CA ASP A 165 -19.53 -5.36 -1.09
C ASP A 165 -20.10 -6.72 -0.65
N ALA A 166 -19.52 -7.35 0.36
CA ALA A 166 -20.00 -8.65 0.83
C ALA A 166 -21.43 -8.55 1.40
N PRO A 167 -22.31 -9.53 1.11
CA PRO A 167 -23.69 -9.55 1.62
C PRO A 167 -23.76 -9.76 3.13
N SER A 168 -22.66 -10.21 3.75
CA SER A 168 -22.54 -10.41 5.19
C SER A 168 -21.12 -10.11 5.66
N ILE A 169 -20.98 -9.83 6.97
CA ILE A 169 -19.69 -9.48 7.58
C ILE A 169 -18.76 -10.69 7.55
N ARG A 170 -17.65 -10.58 6.83
CA ARG A 170 -16.57 -11.57 6.78
C ARG A 170 -15.38 -11.09 7.60
N ARG A 171 -15.21 -11.63 8.81
CA ARG A 171 -14.13 -11.22 9.76
C ARG A 171 -12.74 -11.26 9.12
N THR A 172 -12.45 -12.26 8.30
CA THR A 172 -11.15 -12.42 7.63
C THR A 172 -10.83 -11.28 6.66
N THR A 173 -11.83 -10.76 5.94
CA THR A 173 -11.62 -9.65 4.99
C THR A 173 -11.44 -8.33 5.74
N TRP A 174 -12.26 -8.10 6.77
CA TRP A 174 -12.07 -6.94 7.66
C TRP A 174 -10.72 -6.95 8.36
N LEU A 175 -10.26 -8.12 8.83
CA LEU A 175 -8.93 -8.25 9.43
C LEU A 175 -7.83 -7.89 8.42
N ARG A 176 -7.90 -8.38 7.17
CA ARG A 176 -6.95 -8.02 6.11
C ARG A 176 -6.95 -6.51 5.83
N TYR A 177 -8.13 -5.90 5.74
CA TYR A 177 -8.26 -4.45 5.60
C TYR A 177 -7.58 -3.72 6.76
N VAL A 178 -7.92 -4.06 8.01
CA VAL A 178 -7.38 -3.41 9.20
C VAL A 178 -5.85 -3.53 9.24
N LEU A 179 -5.29 -4.72 9.02
CA LEU A 179 -3.84 -4.92 9.04
C LEU A 179 -3.12 -4.09 7.97
N VAL A 180 -3.63 -4.06 6.74
CA VAL A 180 -3.02 -3.31 5.64
C VAL A 180 -3.20 -1.80 5.84
N ALA A 181 -4.37 -1.35 6.30
CA ALA A 181 -4.65 0.05 6.60
C ALA A 181 -3.76 0.56 7.76
N THR A 182 -3.59 -0.25 8.81
CA THR A 182 -2.67 0.03 9.90
C THR A 182 -1.24 0.13 9.37
N ALA A 183 -0.79 -0.82 8.55
CA ALA A 183 0.53 -0.73 7.91
C ALA A 183 0.69 0.56 7.08
N ALA A 184 -0.34 0.98 6.34
CA ALA A 184 -0.30 2.21 5.55
C ALA A 184 -0.12 3.46 6.44
N VAL A 185 -0.86 3.58 7.56
CA VAL A 185 -0.71 4.74 8.48
C VAL A 185 0.62 4.71 9.25
N TYR A 186 1.15 3.51 9.53
CA TYR A 186 2.50 3.34 10.06
C TYR A 186 3.60 3.52 9.01
N THR A 187 3.25 3.74 7.74
CA THR A 187 4.18 4.09 6.65
C THR A 187 4.17 5.59 6.39
N HIS A 188 3.00 6.22 6.34
CA HIS A 188 2.86 7.66 6.12
C HIS A 188 1.52 8.19 6.66
N TYR A 189 1.54 9.30 7.41
CA TYR A 189 0.32 9.84 8.04
C TYR A 189 -0.77 10.24 7.03
N PHE A 190 -0.42 10.60 5.80
CA PHE A 190 -1.43 10.91 4.76
C PHE A 190 -2.36 9.74 4.42
N ALA A 191 -2.01 8.51 4.78
CA ALA A 191 -2.94 7.39 4.67
C ALA A 191 -4.24 7.64 5.46
N PHE A 192 -4.25 8.48 6.51
CA PHE A 192 -5.48 8.85 7.20
C PHE A 192 -6.52 9.53 6.30
N PHE A 193 -6.10 10.35 5.33
CA PHE A 193 -7.02 10.96 4.37
C PHE A 193 -7.67 9.90 3.48
N LEU A 194 -6.90 8.88 3.08
CA LEU A 194 -7.43 7.76 2.31
C LEU A 194 -8.40 6.91 3.14
N LEU A 195 -8.09 6.64 4.41
CA LEU A 195 -8.99 5.91 5.30
C LEU A 195 -10.27 6.70 5.59
N LEU A 196 -10.19 8.02 5.69
CA LEU A 196 -11.38 8.87 5.79
C LEU A 196 -12.28 8.72 4.55
N ALA A 197 -11.68 8.74 3.35
CA ALA A 197 -12.42 8.51 2.11
C ALA A 197 -13.08 7.12 2.07
N PHE A 198 -12.38 6.06 2.49
CA PHE A 198 -12.95 4.73 2.63
C PHE A 198 -14.10 4.71 3.63
N GLY A 199 -13.92 5.32 4.80
CA GLY A 199 -14.98 5.49 5.79
C GLY A 199 -16.23 6.11 5.19
N MET A 200 -16.11 7.26 4.52
CA MET A 200 -17.23 7.95 3.88
C MET A 200 -17.94 7.08 2.84
N VAL A 201 -17.18 6.41 1.95
CA VAL A 201 -17.75 5.48 0.96
C VAL A 201 -18.48 4.33 1.65
N GLY A 202 -17.89 3.74 2.69
CA GLY A 202 -18.50 2.66 3.46
C GLY A 202 -19.80 3.10 4.13
N LEU A 203 -19.81 4.27 4.78
CA LEU A 203 -21.00 4.84 5.38
C LEU A 203 -22.12 4.97 4.34
N VAL A 204 -21.85 5.59 3.19
CA VAL A 204 -22.83 5.77 2.11
C VAL A 204 -23.30 4.44 1.52
N GLN A 205 -22.44 3.44 1.43
CA GLN A 205 -22.77 2.17 0.78
C GLN A 205 -23.59 1.22 1.68
N VAL A 206 -23.40 1.27 3.00
CA VAL A 206 -24.03 0.32 3.94
C VAL A 206 -24.89 0.97 5.02
N TRP A 207 -25.17 2.27 4.95
CA TRP A 207 -25.99 2.98 5.95
C TRP A 207 -27.33 2.33 6.31
N PRO A 208 -28.08 1.64 5.41
CA PRO A 208 -29.36 1.04 5.80
C PRO A 208 -29.18 -0.21 6.66
N ASP A 209 -28.01 -0.85 6.60
CA ASP A 209 -27.70 -2.07 7.37
C ASP A 209 -26.83 -1.73 8.58
N ARG A 210 -27.48 -1.63 9.75
CA ARG A 210 -26.82 -1.31 11.03
C ARG A 210 -25.64 -2.24 11.35
N ARG A 211 -25.73 -3.53 11.01
CA ARG A 211 -24.65 -4.49 11.32
C ARG A 211 -23.44 -4.19 10.46
N ARG A 212 -23.62 -3.99 9.16
CA ARG A 212 -22.53 -3.65 8.23
C ARG A 212 -21.94 -2.29 8.52
N LEU A 213 -22.77 -1.31 8.88
CA LEU A 213 -22.33 0.01 9.36
C LEU A 213 -21.41 -0.09 10.58
N LEU A 214 -21.80 -0.88 11.60
CA LEU A 214 -20.94 -1.16 12.75
C LEU A 214 -19.65 -1.90 12.37
N GLY A 215 -19.66 -2.71 11.31
CA GLY A 215 -18.47 -3.33 10.75
C GLY A 215 -17.48 -2.30 10.18
N VAL A 216 -17.97 -1.34 9.39
CA VAL A 216 -17.15 -0.23 8.86
C VAL A 216 -16.57 0.59 10.00
N ILE A 217 -17.41 1.03 10.95
CA ILE A 217 -16.98 1.85 12.09
C ILE A 217 -15.97 1.07 12.94
N GLY A 218 -16.30 -0.17 13.30
CA GLY A 218 -15.43 -1.03 14.10
C GLY A 218 -14.06 -1.27 13.47
N ALA A 219 -13.98 -1.41 12.14
CA ALA A 219 -12.72 -1.56 11.45
C ALA A 219 -11.85 -0.29 11.51
N HIS A 220 -12.44 0.91 11.32
CA HIS A 220 -11.70 2.17 11.42
C HIS A 220 -11.27 2.48 12.86
N LEU A 221 -12.12 2.16 13.84
CA LEU A 221 -11.76 2.23 15.26
C LEU A 221 -10.64 1.25 15.61
N ALA A 222 -10.63 0.04 15.03
CA ALA A 222 -9.54 -0.91 15.22
C ALA A 222 -8.22 -0.37 14.65
N VAL A 223 -8.23 0.26 13.46
CA VAL A 223 -7.03 0.91 12.91
C VAL A 223 -6.55 2.04 13.83
N ALA A 224 -7.46 2.90 14.30
CA ALA A 224 -7.14 3.99 15.22
C ALA A 224 -6.57 3.47 16.55
N LEU A 225 -7.14 2.39 17.10
CA LEU A 225 -6.66 1.75 18.32
C LEU A 225 -5.27 1.14 18.15
N LEU A 226 -5.03 0.43 17.03
CA LEU A 226 -3.71 -0.13 16.72
C LEU A 226 -2.67 0.96 16.51
N PHE A 227 -3.07 2.12 16.00
CA PHE A 227 -2.20 3.29 15.86
C PHE A 227 -2.07 4.13 17.14
N ALA A 228 -2.86 3.86 18.18
CA ALA A 228 -2.93 4.72 19.37
C ALA A 228 -1.57 4.88 20.07
N ALA A 229 -0.72 3.86 20.04
CA ALA A 229 0.64 3.93 20.58
C ALA A 229 1.51 5.00 19.89
N TRP A 230 1.20 5.34 18.64
CA TRP A 230 1.89 6.36 17.86
C TRP A 230 1.18 7.72 17.82
N LEU A 231 0.02 7.84 18.49
CA LEU A 231 -0.74 9.09 18.55
C LEU A 231 -0.01 10.17 19.34
N VAL A 232 0.68 9.79 20.44
CA VAL A 232 1.45 10.74 21.25
C VAL A 232 2.60 11.35 20.43
N PRO A 233 3.50 10.56 19.79
CA PRO A 233 4.48 11.07 18.82
C PRO A 233 3.90 12.05 17.81
N LEU A 234 2.81 11.66 17.13
CA LEU A 234 2.15 12.48 16.12
C LEU A 234 1.72 13.85 16.67
N LEU A 235 1.03 13.87 17.82
CA LEU A 235 0.53 15.11 18.42
C LEU A 235 1.67 16.02 18.92
N THR A 236 2.76 15.44 19.42
CA THR A 236 3.94 16.23 19.86
C THR A 236 4.70 16.90 18.73
N GLN A 237 4.65 16.34 17.51
CA GLN A 237 5.29 16.98 16.35
C GLN A 237 4.50 18.17 15.84
N PHE A 238 3.17 18.08 15.77
CA PHE A 238 2.32 19.21 15.37
C PHE A 238 2.50 20.47 16.24
N SER A 239 2.88 20.32 17.51
CA SER A 239 3.18 21.46 18.37
C SER A 239 4.57 22.05 18.14
N THR A 240 5.54 21.25 17.70
CA THR A 240 6.96 21.63 17.56
C THR A 240 7.23 22.29 16.19
N ASP A 241 6.64 21.78 15.12
CA ASP A 241 6.85 22.24 13.73
C ASP A 241 6.23 23.60 13.41
N ARG A 242 5.48 24.21 14.34
CA ARG A 242 5.05 25.62 14.23
C ARG A 242 6.21 26.60 14.09
N SER A 243 7.43 26.17 14.40
CA SER A 243 8.65 26.98 14.37
C SER A 243 9.46 26.87 13.08
N TYR A 244 9.18 25.88 12.20
CA TYR A 244 10.00 25.59 11.02
C TYR A 244 9.78 26.60 9.87
N TRP A 245 8.61 27.23 9.83
CA TRP A 245 8.29 28.36 8.94
C TRP A 245 7.87 29.54 9.80
N GLN A 246 8.85 30.26 10.34
CA GLN A 246 8.63 31.67 10.67
C GLN A 246 8.60 32.40 9.32
N GLY A 247 7.39 32.71 8.84
CA GLY A 247 7.21 33.58 7.68
C GLY A 247 7.84 34.95 7.90
#